data_AF-A0A2M8LQR0-F1
#
_entry.id   AF-A0A2M8LQR0-F1
#
_cell.length_a   1.000
_cell.length_b   1.000
_cell.length_c   1.000
_cell.angle_alpha   90.00
_cell.angle_beta   90.00
_cell.angle_gamma   90.00
#
_symmetry.space_group_name_H-M   'P 1'
#
loop_
_entity.id
_entity.type
_entity.pdbx_description
1 polymer ?
#
loop_
_entity_poly.entity_id
_entity_poly.type
_entity_poly.pdbx_seq_one_letter_code
_entity_poly.pdbx_strand_id
1 'polypeptide(L)'
;MVGLVVAMATILVATPALAAPSTPDFGPAIDAYAANDPQDTCDPTVKPGALGLRDLLNEAYGSHTSYFTRACDDGGTSEHKEGRALDYMLNYHDSGERAVAEDILTWLLKTDRHGNKHANARRLGIMYLIWNDQIWSSSRAADGWREYNGSNPHRDHIHFSLSWAGARKQTSWWQWEEPGRTTHSVTGDSFTDLVASKPDGTMWLYSNNFLRDDGAPYGSGRQIGHGWNNFDRIIAADATGDGFTDLVALKPDGTMWLYSNNFIRDDGAPYGSGRQIGHGWNNFDRIIAADATGDGFTDLVALKP
;
A
#
# COMPACT_ATOMS: atom_id res chain seq x y z
N MET A 1 -9.42 17.49 66.16
CA MET A 1 -8.80 16.71 65.08
C MET A 1 -9.83 16.55 63.98
N VAL A 2 -9.66 17.26 62.86
CA VAL A 2 -10.52 17.08 61.67
C VAL A 2 -9.77 16.10 60.77
N GLY A 3 -10.33 14.90 60.59
CA GLY A 3 -9.74 13.84 59.77
C GLY A 3 -9.91 14.16 58.29
N LEU A 4 -8.79 14.27 57.59
CA LEU A 4 -8.74 14.39 56.14
C LEU A 4 -8.98 12.99 55.53
N VAL A 5 -10.14 12.77 54.92
CA VAL A 5 -10.39 11.58 54.11
C VAL A 5 -9.80 11.84 52.72
N VAL A 6 -8.67 11.19 52.43
CA VAL A 6 -8.10 11.19 51.07
C VAL A 6 -8.85 10.14 50.27
N ALA A 7 -9.77 10.58 49.40
CA ALA A 7 -10.37 9.73 48.39
C ALA A 7 -9.32 9.46 47.31
N MET A 8 -8.82 8.22 47.24
CA MET A 8 -8.03 7.78 46.11
C MET A 8 -8.96 7.62 44.90
N ALA A 9 -8.89 8.58 43.97
CA ALA A 9 -9.48 8.41 42.65
C ALA A 9 -8.67 7.34 41.92
N THR A 10 -9.27 6.16 41.74
CA THR A 10 -8.79 5.16 40.80
C THR A 10 -8.96 5.75 39.40
N ILE A 11 -7.84 6.15 38.78
CA ILE A 11 -7.82 6.47 37.36
C ILE A 11 -8.02 5.13 36.64
N LEU A 12 -9.23 4.86 36.16
CA LEU A 12 -9.42 3.87 35.11
C LEU A 12 -8.69 4.41 33.88
N VAL A 13 -7.51 3.87 33.61
CA VAL A 13 -6.92 3.96 32.27
C VAL A 13 -7.85 3.14 31.39
N ALA A 14 -8.69 3.82 30.59
CA ALA A 14 -9.46 3.15 29.56
C ALA A 14 -8.45 2.41 28.67
N THR A 15 -8.58 1.09 28.57
CA THR A 15 -7.88 0.33 27.55
C THR A 15 -8.26 0.94 26.20
N PRO A 16 -7.31 1.29 25.33
CA PRO A 16 -7.66 1.73 23.98
C PRO A 16 -8.56 0.65 23.38
N ALA A 17 -9.72 1.06 22.87
CA ALA A 17 -10.57 0.16 22.12
C ALA A 17 -9.75 -0.39 20.95
N LEU A 18 -9.83 -1.69 20.70
CA LEU A 18 -9.25 -2.30 19.51
C LEU A 18 -9.67 -1.46 18.30
N ALA A 19 -8.70 -1.01 17.52
CA ALA A 19 -8.92 -0.17 16.37
C ALA A 19 -8.40 -0.93 15.16
N ALA A 20 -9.33 -1.51 14.40
CA ALA A 20 -9.02 -2.09 13.12
C ALA A 20 -8.19 -1.15 12.22
N PRO A 21 -7.45 -1.70 11.25
CA PRO A 21 -6.59 -0.89 10.39
C PRO A 21 -7.35 0.29 9.79
N SER A 22 -6.71 1.46 9.79
CA SER A 22 -7.24 2.64 9.12
C SER A 22 -7.52 2.27 7.66
N THR A 23 -8.75 2.49 7.21
CA THR A 23 -9.17 2.11 5.85
C THR A 23 -9.11 3.34 4.97
N PRO A 24 -8.26 3.33 3.93
CA PRO A 24 -8.24 4.38 2.94
C PRO A 24 -9.60 4.68 2.30
N ASP A 25 -9.76 5.90 1.80
CA ASP A 25 -10.92 6.29 1.02
C ASP A 25 -10.73 5.90 -0.45
N PHE A 26 -11.11 4.67 -0.79
CA PHE A 26 -11.00 4.14 -2.15
C PHE A 26 -12.10 4.64 -3.12
N GLY A 27 -13.01 5.51 -2.66
CA GLY A 27 -14.18 5.88 -3.43
C GLY A 27 -15.15 4.70 -3.68
N PRO A 28 -16.09 4.83 -4.63
CA PRO A 28 -17.15 3.84 -4.85
C PRO A 28 -16.68 2.59 -5.60
N ALA A 29 -15.54 2.65 -6.31
CA ALA A 29 -15.00 1.52 -7.06
C ALA A 29 -14.53 0.39 -6.12
N ILE A 30 -14.59 -0.85 -6.62
CA ILE A 30 -14.28 -2.03 -5.82
C ILE A 30 -13.80 -3.20 -6.68
N ASP A 31 -12.76 -3.90 -6.24
CA ASP A 31 -12.27 -5.13 -6.86
C ASP A 31 -13.35 -6.21 -6.89
N ALA A 32 -13.38 -7.05 -7.93
CA ALA A 32 -14.29 -8.20 -7.95
C ALA A 32 -13.99 -9.18 -6.79
N TYR A 33 -14.96 -10.03 -6.45
CA TYR A 33 -14.68 -11.16 -5.56
C TYR A 33 -13.64 -12.08 -6.22
N ALA A 34 -12.64 -12.48 -5.43
CA ALA A 34 -11.66 -13.46 -5.88
C ALA A 34 -12.34 -14.79 -6.25
N ALA A 35 -11.96 -15.36 -7.40
CA ALA A 35 -12.35 -16.69 -7.80
C ALA A 35 -11.71 -17.75 -6.88
N ASN A 36 -12.33 -18.93 -6.81
CA ASN A 36 -11.69 -20.07 -6.15
C ASN A 36 -10.57 -20.59 -7.04
N ASP A 37 -9.33 -20.43 -6.59
CA ASP A 37 -8.13 -20.80 -7.32
C ASP A 37 -7.26 -21.65 -6.38
N PRO A 38 -7.48 -22.98 -6.34
CA PRO A 38 -6.73 -23.87 -5.47
C PRO A 38 -5.28 -23.98 -5.95
N GLN A 39 -4.35 -24.19 -5.03
CA GLN A 39 -2.93 -24.38 -5.37
C GLN A 39 -2.71 -25.40 -6.52
N ASP A 40 -1.98 -24.97 -7.54
CA ASP A 40 -1.63 -25.77 -8.73
C ASP A 40 -0.12 -25.79 -9.02
N THR A 41 0.64 -24.89 -8.39
CA THR A 41 2.10 -24.80 -8.47
C THR A 41 2.73 -24.94 -7.09
N CYS A 42 4.05 -25.12 -7.03
CA CYS A 42 4.78 -24.98 -5.76
C CYS A 42 5.93 -23.99 -5.92
N ASP A 43 5.82 -22.88 -5.20
CA ASP A 43 6.84 -21.86 -5.00
C ASP A 43 6.67 -21.32 -3.58
N PRO A 44 7.27 -21.98 -2.57
CA PRO A 44 7.09 -21.67 -1.15
C PRO A 44 7.89 -20.44 -0.72
N THR A 45 8.03 -19.46 -1.63
CA THR A 45 8.53 -18.12 -1.36
C THR A 45 7.37 -17.23 -0.95
N VAL A 46 7.45 -16.60 0.23
CA VAL A 46 6.38 -15.72 0.71
C VAL A 46 6.11 -14.60 -0.30
N LYS A 47 4.84 -14.41 -0.66
CA LYS A 47 4.43 -13.40 -1.63
C LYS A 47 4.24 -12.02 -0.96
N PRO A 48 4.56 -10.90 -1.64
CA PRO A 48 4.53 -9.57 -1.04
C PRO A 48 3.21 -9.18 -0.38
N GLY A 49 2.07 -9.61 -0.95
CA GLY A 49 0.76 -9.34 -0.39
C GLY A 49 0.50 -10.05 0.94
N ALA A 50 1.02 -11.28 1.12
CA ALA A 50 0.89 -12.01 2.38
C ALA A 50 1.72 -11.32 3.49
N LEU A 51 2.95 -10.91 3.19
CA LEU A 51 3.76 -10.10 4.10
C LEU A 51 3.09 -8.77 4.44
N GLY A 52 2.60 -8.06 3.41
CA GLY A 52 1.91 -6.79 3.60
C GLY A 52 0.66 -6.93 4.47
N LEU A 53 -0.09 -8.03 4.35
CA LEU A 53 -1.25 -8.28 5.20
C LEU A 53 -0.84 -8.48 6.66
N ARG A 54 0.20 -9.28 6.93
CA ARG A 54 0.75 -9.39 8.29
C ARG A 54 1.15 -8.03 8.84
N ASP A 55 1.89 -7.24 8.07
CA ASP A 55 2.40 -5.94 8.53
C ASP A 55 1.27 -4.97 8.87
N LEU A 56 0.24 -4.92 8.03
CA LEU A 56 -0.97 -4.15 8.26
C LEU A 56 -1.69 -4.56 9.55
N LEU A 57 -1.85 -5.86 9.79
CA LEU A 57 -2.49 -6.37 11.00
C LEU A 57 -1.62 -6.09 12.24
N ASN A 58 -0.31 -6.24 12.12
CA ASN A 58 0.62 -5.99 13.23
C ASN A 58 0.69 -4.52 13.61
N GLU A 59 0.55 -3.61 12.66
CA GLU A 59 0.46 -2.17 12.92
C GLU A 59 -0.78 -1.83 13.76
N ALA A 60 -1.92 -2.46 13.47
CA ALA A 60 -3.18 -2.20 14.18
C ALA A 60 -3.28 -2.93 15.53
N TYR A 61 -2.81 -4.18 15.62
CA TYR A 61 -3.09 -5.08 16.74
C TYR A 61 -1.85 -5.54 17.52
N GLY A 62 -0.68 -4.98 17.19
CA GLY A 62 0.60 -5.42 17.74
C GLY A 62 1.14 -6.68 17.04
N SER A 63 2.38 -7.05 17.34
CA SER A 63 3.05 -8.18 16.68
C SER A 63 2.49 -9.52 17.15
N HIS A 64 2.02 -10.34 16.21
CA HIS A 64 1.62 -11.73 16.45
C HIS A 64 2.49 -12.70 15.65
N THR A 65 2.61 -13.95 16.13
CA THR A 65 3.30 -15.00 15.39
C THR A 65 2.59 -15.26 14.07
N SER A 66 3.35 -15.49 13.00
CA SER A 66 2.80 -15.67 11.65
C SER A 66 3.54 -16.78 10.89
N TYR A 67 2.78 -17.65 10.22
CA TYR A 67 3.32 -18.67 9.32
C TYR A 67 2.80 -18.46 7.90
N PHE A 68 3.68 -18.59 6.91
CA PHE A 68 3.37 -18.25 5.53
C PHE A 68 3.44 -19.44 4.58
N THR A 69 4.49 -20.25 4.72
CA THR A 69 4.84 -21.26 3.70
C THR A 69 4.94 -22.65 4.30
N ARG A 70 4.77 -23.65 3.43
CA ARG A 70 4.98 -25.08 3.72
C ARG A 70 5.81 -25.70 2.60
N ALA A 71 6.47 -26.81 2.90
CA ALA A 71 7.26 -27.54 1.91
C ALA A 71 6.36 -28.13 0.82
N CYS A 72 6.89 -28.30 -0.40
CA CYS A 72 6.10 -28.79 -1.54
C CYS A 72 5.56 -30.21 -1.33
N ASP A 73 6.34 -31.04 -0.65
CA ASP A 73 6.06 -32.44 -0.32
C ASP A 73 5.20 -32.61 0.94
N ASP A 74 4.85 -31.51 1.63
CA ASP A 74 4.03 -31.54 2.84
C ASP A 74 2.54 -31.65 2.51
N GLY A 75 1.98 -32.86 2.61
CA GLY A 75 0.55 -33.10 2.57
C GLY A 75 -0.15 -32.67 1.26
N GLY A 76 -1.46 -32.42 1.35
CA GLY A 76 -2.33 -32.12 0.20
C GLY A 76 -2.17 -30.72 -0.41
N THR A 77 -3.18 -30.31 -1.19
CA THR A 77 -3.24 -28.98 -1.83
C THR A 77 -3.32 -27.88 -0.78
N SER A 78 -2.45 -26.87 -0.88
CA SER A 78 -2.43 -25.75 0.06
C SER A 78 -1.70 -24.53 -0.49
N GLU A 79 -2.30 -23.37 -0.31
CA GLU A 79 -1.79 -22.07 -0.75
C GLU A 79 -0.54 -21.61 0.01
N HIS A 80 -0.22 -22.25 1.14
CA HIS A 80 1.09 -22.10 1.78
C HIS A 80 2.24 -22.56 0.87
N LYS A 81 2.00 -23.53 -0.03
CA LYS A 81 3.01 -24.00 -1.00
C LYS A 81 3.28 -23.00 -2.12
N GLU A 82 2.43 -21.98 -2.25
CA GLU A 82 2.59 -20.89 -3.22
C GLU A 82 2.98 -19.58 -2.52
N GLY A 83 3.14 -19.61 -1.19
CA GLY A 83 3.50 -18.46 -0.37
C GLY A 83 2.45 -17.34 -0.31
N ARG A 84 1.21 -17.63 -0.72
CA ARG A 84 0.09 -16.67 -0.73
C ARG A 84 -0.92 -16.87 0.40
N ALA A 85 -0.59 -17.74 1.36
CA ALA A 85 -1.35 -17.93 2.59
C ALA A 85 -0.64 -17.29 3.79
N LEU A 86 -1.42 -16.98 4.83
CA LEU A 86 -0.96 -16.49 6.12
C LEU A 86 -1.78 -17.16 7.22
N ASP A 87 -1.12 -17.86 8.12
CA ASP A 87 -1.66 -18.27 9.41
C ASP A 87 -1.26 -17.20 10.44
N TYR A 88 -2.22 -16.41 10.91
CA TYR A 88 -2.00 -15.35 11.89
C TYR A 88 -2.45 -15.85 13.27
N MET A 89 -1.49 -16.11 14.16
CA MET A 89 -1.73 -16.85 15.40
C MET A 89 -2.52 -16.03 16.40
N LEU A 90 -3.74 -16.50 16.70
CA LEU A 90 -4.69 -15.96 17.67
C LEU A 90 -5.51 -17.12 18.22
N ASN A 91 -5.58 -17.28 19.53
CA ASN A 91 -6.27 -18.39 20.19
C ASN A 91 -7.73 -18.04 20.47
N TYR A 92 -8.65 -18.78 19.84
CA TYR A 92 -10.09 -18.62 20.01
C TYR A 92 -10.56 -18.81 21.47
N HIS A 93 -9.82 -19.62 22.25
CA HIS A 93 -10.13 -19.89 23.64
C HIS A 93 -9.63 -18.79 24.59
N ASP A 94 -8.74 -17.91 24.13
CA ASP A 94 -8.39 -16.68 24.84
C ASP A 94 -9.36 -15.56 24.45
N SER A 95 -10.00 -14.94 25.44
CA SER A 95 -11.02 -13.91 25.16
C SER A 95 -10.45 -12.63 24.56
N GLY A 96 -9.20 -12.29 24.84
CA GLY A 96 -8.54 -11.11 24.29
C GLY A 96 -8.12 -11.33 22.84
N GLU A 97 -7.45 -12.45 22.56
CA GLU A 97 -7.05 -12.81 21.19
C GLU A 97 -8.27 -13.08 20.30
N ARG A 98 -9.33 -13.70 20.84
CA ARG A 98 -10.60 -13.84 20.11
C ARG A 98 -11.22 -12.49 19.76
N ALA A 99 -11.19 -11.51 20.67
CA ALA A 99 -11.72 -10.17 20.38
C ALA A 99 -10.94 -9.48 19.25
N VAL A 100 -9.61 -9.65 19.20
CA VAL A 100 -8.77 -9.18 18.08
C VAL A 100 -9.18 -9.88 16.79
N ALA A 101 -9.33 -11.21 16.81
CA ALA A 101 -9.72 -11.96 15.63
C ALA A 101 -11.09 -11.53 15.08
N GLU A 102 -12.07 -11.36 15.96
CA GLU A 102 -13.42 -10.92 15.59
C GLU A 102 -13.42 -9.49 15.03
N ASP A 103 -12.58 -8.60 15.53
CA ASP A 103 -12.44 -7.24 15.00
C ASP A 103 -11.81 -7.24 13.59
N ILE A 104 -10.76 -8.03 13.37
CA ILE A 104 -10.13 -8.23 12.04
C ILE A 104 -11.16 -8.74 11.04
N LEU A 105 -11.88 -9.82 11.37
CA LEU A 105 -12.86 -10.45 10.49
C LEU A 105 -14.04 -9.51 10.21
N THR A 106 -14.49 -8.77 11.23
CA THR A 106 -15.53 -7.75 11.07
C THR A 106 -15.07 -6.65 10.12
N TRP A 107 -13.86 -6.13 10.31
CA TRP A 107 -13.27 -5.10 9.46
C TRP A 107 -13.14 -5.53 7.99
N LEU A 108 -12.65 -6.76 7.75
CA LEU A 108 -12.53 -7.32 6.40
C LEU A 108 -13.88 -7.44 5.69
N LEU A 109 -14.90 -7.92 6.42
CA LEU A 109 -16.18 -8.31 5.85
C LEU A 109 -17.24 -7.19 5.89
N LYS A 110 -16.93 -6.05 6.53
CA LYS A 110 -17.83 -4.90 6.63
C LYS A 110 -18.22 -4.36 5.25
N THR A 111 -19.45 -3.86 5.16
CA THR A 111 -19.90 -3.06 4.01
C THR A 111 -19.36 -1.64 4.16
N ASP A 112 -18.67 -1.12 3.14
CA ASP A 112 -18.14 0.24 3.19
C ASP A 112 -19.24 1.31 3.05
N ARG A 113 -18.86 2.58 3.19
CA ARG A 113 -19.77 3.72 3.10
C ARG A 113 -20.43 3.90 1.72
N HIS A 114 -19.89 3.23 0.69
CA HIS A 114 -20.42 3.25 -0.68
C HIS A 114 -21.35 2.06 -0.96
N GLY A 115 -21.60 1.20 0.04
CA GLY A 115 -22.46 0.03 -0.09
C GLY A 115 -21.75 -1.21 -0.63
N ASN A 116 -20.42 -1.18 -0.77
CA ASN A 116 -19.65 -2.34 -1.23
C ASN A 116 -19.55 -3.36 -0.09
N LYS A 117 -20.18 -4.52 -0.26
CA LYS A 117 -20.09 -5.63 0.72
C LYS A 117 -18.70 -6.26 0.72
N HIS A 118 -18.26 -6.71 1.91
CA HIS A 118 -16.97 -7.37 2.13
C HIS A 118 -15.78 -6.57 1.58
N ALA A 119 -15.81 -5.26 1.83
CA ALA A 119 -15.04 -4.32 1.03
C ALA A 119 -13.52 -4.56 1.18
N ASN A 120 -13.03 -4.64 2.41
CA ASN A 120 -11.60 -4.81 2.65
C ASN A 120 -11.10 -6.21 2.28
N ALA A 121 -11.93 -7.25 2.44
CA ALA A 121 -11.61 -8.58 1.92
C ALA A 121 -11.40 -8.57 0.40
N ARG A 122 -12.26 -7.86 -0.36
CA ARG A 122 -12.11 -7.70 -1.82
C ARG A 122 -10.88 -6.88 -2.17
N ARG A 123 -10.68 -5.73 -1.52
CA ARG A 123 -9.56 -4.82 -1.79
C ARG A 123 -8.19 -5.41 -1.47
N LEU A 124 -8.08 -6.25 -0.44
CA LEU A 124 -6.84 -6.96 -0.11
C LEU A 124 -6.62 -8.21 -1.00
N GLY A 125 -7.64 -8.63 -1.75
CA GLY A 125 -7.59 -9.81 -2.59
C GLY A 125 -7.71 -11.12 -1.82
N ILE A 126 -8.49 -11.16 -0.73
CA ILE A 126 -8.78 -12.37 0.05
C ILE A 126 -9.59 -13.36 -0.80
N MET A 127 -9.08 -14.58 -0.95
CA MET A 127 -9.78 -15.70 -1.59
C MET A 127 -10.69 -16.42 -0.60
N TYR A 128 -10.17 -16.78 0.58
CA TYR A 128 -10.96 -17.32 1.68
C TYR A 128 -10.30 -17.08 3.05
N LEU A 129 -11.11 -17.20 4.09
CA LEU A 129 -10.77 -17.06 5.50
C LEU A 129 -11.24 -18.31 6.25
N ILE A 130 -10.44 -18.82 7.18
CA ILE A 130 -10.86 -19.88 8.11
C ILE A 130 -10.57 -19.46 9.55
N TRP A 131 -11.58 -19.58 10.41
CA TRP A 131 -11.49 -19.27 11.83
C TRP A 131 -12.50 -20.11 12.61
N ASN A 132 -12.06 -20.79 13.66
CA ASN A 132 -12.91 -21.53 14.61
C ASN A 132 -13.95 -22.44 13.93
N ASP A 133 -13.48 -23.40 13.12
CA ASP A 133 -14.31 -24.35 12.36
C ASP A 133 -15.29 -23.69 11.38
N GLN A 134 -15.02 -22.46 10.95
CA GLN A 134 -15.84 -21.77 9.95
C GLN A 134 -14.98 -21.28 8.78
N ILE A 135 -15.57 -21.31 7.59
CA ILE A 135 -14.97 -20.79 6.36
C ILE A 135 -15.87 -19.76 5.67
N TRP A 136 -15.28 -18.61 5.35
CA TRP A 136 -15.84 -17.64 4.43
C TRP A 136 -15.00 -17.62 3.16
N SER A 137 -15.61 -17.53 1.98
CA SER A 137 -14.85 -17.44 0.72
C SER A 137 -15.47 -16.43 -0.23
N SER A 138 -14.63 -15.69 -0.95
CA SER A 138 -15.05 -14.67 -1.93
C SER A 138 -15.96 -15.27 -3.00
N SER A 139 -15.64 -16.46 -3.51
CA SER A 139 -16.43 -17.20 -4.50
C SER A 139 -17.83 -17.62 -4.03
N ARG A 140 -18.07 -17.65 -2.71
CA ARG A 140 -19.35 -18.01 -2.09
C ARG A 140 -19.78 -16.97 -1.05
N ALA A 141 -19.43 -15.71 -1.27
CA ALA A 141 -19.66 -14.64 -0.31
C ALA A 141 -21.14 -14.43 0.05
N ALA A 142 -22.06 -14.78 -0.86
CA ALA A 142 -23.50 -14.73 -0.62
C ALA A 142 -23.99 -15.72 0.46
N ASP A 143 -23.26 -16.82 0.66
CA ASP A 143 -23.60 -17.84 1.65
C ASP A 143 -23.12 -17.46 3.07
N GLY A 144 -22.29 -16.44 3.20
CA GLY A 144 -21.67 -16.03 4.46
C GLY A 144 -20.68 -17.07 5.00
N TRP A 145 -20.53 -17.07 6.33
CA TRP A 145 -19.74 -18.09 7.04
C TRP A 145 -20.44 -19.45 6.97
N ARG A 146 -19.68 -20.49 6.66
CA ARG A 146 -20.15 -21.87 6.58
C ARG A 146 -19.31 -22.74 7.49
N GLU A 147 -19.83 -23.89 7.87
CA GLU A 147 -19.08 -24.91 8.61
C GLU A 147 -17.84 -25.36 7.81
N TYR A 148 -16.72 -25.49 8.52
CA TYR A 148 -15.46 -25.99 8.00
C TYR A 148 -15.06 -27.26 8.76
N ASN A 149 -15.00 -28.38 8.04
CA ASN A 149 -14.74 -29.71 8.58
C ASN A 149 -13.34 -30.24 8.18
N GLY A 150 -12.39 -29.36 7.90
CA GLY A 150 -11.03 -29.75 7.55
C GLY A 150 -10.24 -30.26 8.76
N SER A 151 -9.07 -30.87 8.51
CA SER A 151 -8.28 -31.55 9.54
C SER A 151 -7.75 -30.63 10.65
N ASN A 152 -7.47 -29.37 10.33
CA ASN A 152 -7.13 -28.35 11.31
C ASN A 152 -8.37 -27.48 11.56
N PRO A 153 -8.92 -27.37 12.78
CA PRO A 153 -10.11 -26.57 13.06
C PRO A 153 -9.86 -25.06 13.11
N HIS A 154 -8.62 -24.58 13.00
CA HIS A 154 -8.26 -23.15 13.01
C HIS A 154 -8.74 -22.42 14.27
N ARG A 155 -8.56 -23.05 15.44
CA ARG A 155 -8.90 -22.46 16.75
C ARG A 155 -7.73 -21.74 17.41
N ASP A 156 -6.55 -21.83 16.82
CA ASP A 156 -5.29 -21.26 17.28
C ASP A 156 -4.70 -20.21 16.31
N HIS A 157 -5.36 -19.98 15.17
CA HIS A 157 -5.01 -18.95 14.20
C HIS A 157 -6.17 -18.63 13.25
N ILE A 158 -6.17 -17.42 12.69
CA ILE A 158 -6.93 -17.11 11.48
C ILE A 158 -6.07 -17.54 10.29
N HIS A 159 -6.62 -18.35 9.40
CA HIS A 159 -6.00 -18.62 8.11
C HIS A 159 -6.56 -17.70 7.04
N PHE A 160 -5.65 -17.01 6.36
CA PHE A 160 -5.91 -16.17 5.20
C PHE A 160 -5.33 -16.84 3.97
N SER A 161 -6.13 -16.94 2.91
CA SER A 161 -5.63 -17.30 1.59
C SER A 161 -5.89 -16.17 0.61
N LEU A 162 -4.84 -15.69 -0.06
CA LEU A 162 -4.92 -14.61 -1.02
C LEU A 162 -5.11 -15.16 -2.44
N SER A 163 -5.88 -14.42 -3.25
CA SER A 163 -5.83 -14.53 -4.71
C SER A 163 -4.45 -14.14 -5.23
N TRP A 164 -4.09 -14.52 -6.46
CA TRP A 164 -2.84 -14.07 -7.08
C TRP A 164 -2.72 -12.55 -7.17
N ALA A 165 -3.82 -11.84 -7.45
CA ALA A 165 -3.82 -10.38 -7.48
C ALA A 165 -3.49 -9.80 -6.10
N GLY A 166 -4.14 -10.29 -5.03
CA GLY A 166 -3.83 -9.87 -3.66
C GLY A 166 -2.38 -10.23 -3.27
N ALA A 167 -1.95 -11.45 -3.55
CA ALA A 167 -0.61 -11.96 -3.24
C ALA A 167 0.50 -11.15 -3.93
N ARG A 168 0.24 -10.63 -5.13
CA ARG A 168 1.18 -9.80 -5.92
C ARG A 168 0.98 -8.31 -5.71
N LYS A 169 0.15 -7.90 -4.73
CA LYS A 169 -0.15 -6.49 -4.44
C LYS A 169 -0.80 -5.73 -5.62
N GLN A 170 -1.69 -6.37 -6.39
CA GLN A 170 -2.29 -5.80 -7.61
C GLN A 170 -3.74 -5.32 -7.43
N THR A 171 -4.35 -5.58 -6.28
CA THR A 171 -5.72 -5.13 -5.97
C THR A 171 -5.73 -3.69 -5.44
N SER A 172 -6.92 -3.08 -5.40
CA SER A 172 -7.02 -1.65 -5.09
C SER A 172 -6.42 -1.29 -3.73
N TRP A 173 -6.39 -2.18 -2.72
CA TRP A 173 -5.74 -1.87 -1.44
C TRP A 173 -4.27 -1.49 -1.61
N TRP A 174 -3.56 -2.27 -2.42
CA TRP A 174 -2.11 -2.18 -2.55
C TRP A 174 -1.65 -1.15 -3.56
N GLN A 175 -2.54 -0.86 -4.52
CA GLN A 175 -2.34 0.13 -5.58
C GLN A 175 -2.95 1.48 -5.20
N TRP A 176 -3.55 1.60 -4.02
CA TRP A 176 -4.15 2.86 -3.61
C TRP A 176 -3.09 3.84 -3.18
N GLU A 177 -3.14 4.96 -3.86
CA GLU A 177 -2.50 6.20 -3.49
C GLU A 177 -3.62 7.12 -2.99
N GLU A 178 -3.37 7.92 -1.93
CA GLU A 178 -4.41 8.84 -1.50
C GLU A 178 -4.72 9.82 -2.64
N PRO A 179 -6.00 10.07 -2.96
CA PRO A 179 -6.34 11.14 -3.91
C PRO A 179 -5.72 12.46 -3.44
N GLY A 180 -4.82 13.03 -4.25
CA GLY A 180 -4.04 14.23 -3.93
C GLY A 180 -2.72 14.00 -3.20
N ARG A 181 -2.36 12.75 -2.86
CA ARG A 181 -0.98 12.38 -2.52
C ARG A 181 -0.24 12.13 -3.82
N THR A 182 0.24 13.20 -4.44
CA THR A 182 1.39 13.09 -5.36
C THR A 182 2.55 12.54 -4.53
N THR A 183 2.73 11.21 -4.48
CA THR A 183 3.98 10.69 -3.96
C THR A 183 5.03 11.11 -4.96
N HIS A 184 5.85 12.10 -4.61
CA HIS A 184 7.01 12.43 -5.42
C HIS A 184 8.09 11.36 -5.20
N SER A 185 7.75 10.07 -5.34
CA SER A 185 8.66 8.95 -5.22
C SER A 185 9.30 8.69 -6.58
N VAL A 186 10.62 8.79 -6.63
CA VAL A 186 11.41 8.43 -7.80
C VAL A 186 11.76 6.95 -7.75
N THR A 187 11.93 6.38 -6.55
CA THR A 187 12.30 4.98 -6.29
C THR A 187 11.13 4.01 -6.30
N GLY A 188 9.89 4.49 -6.10
CA GLY A 188 8.68 3.66 -6.00
C GLY A 188 8.45 3.04 -4.62
N ASP A 189 9.14 3.52 -3.59
CA ASP A 189 9.03 3.02 -2.21
C ASP A 189 7.92 3.69 -1.37
N SER A 190 7.04 4.47 -2.02
CA SER A 190 5.95 5.25 -1.40
C SER A 190 6.39 6.41 -0.48
N PHE A 191 7.71 6.67 -0.38
CA PHE A 191 8.23 7.88 0.24
C PHE A 191 8.54 8.93 -0.83
N THR A 192 8.22 10.18 -0.51
CA THR A 192 8.58 11.32 -1.37
C THR A 192 10.10 11.49 -1.35
N ASP A 193 10.72 11.34 -2.51
CA ASP A 193 12.12 11.60 -2.78
C ASP A 193 12.36 13.07 -3.15
N LEU A 194 13.62 13.50 -3.09
CA LEU A 194 14.04 14.80 -3.55
C LEU A 194 14.95 14.68 -4.78
N VAL A 195 14.62 15.41 -5.85
CA VAL A 195 15.51 15.60 -7.00
C VAL A 195 16.03 17.04 -7.04
N ALA A 196 17.30 17.20 -7.37
CA ALA A 196 17.94 18.50 -7.48
C ALA A 196 18.80 18.60 -8.75
N SER A 197 18.61 19.66 -9.52
CA SER A 197 19.53 20.04 -10.60
C SER A 197 20.57 21.04 -10.08
N LYS A 198 21.84 20.83 -10.43
CA LYS A 198 22.93 21.73 -10.11
C LYS A 198 23.26 22.66 -11.29
N PRO A 199 23.89 23.84 -11.06
CA PRO A 199 24.33 24.73 -12.13
C PRO A 199 25.30 24.10 -13.15
N ASP A 200 26.04 23.06 -12.74
CA ASP A 200 26.91 22.28 -13.62
C ASP A 200 26.14 21.35 -14.59
N GLY A 201 24.80 21.34 -14.51
CA GLY A 201 23.91 20.55 -15.36
C GLY A 201 23.67 19.14 -14.87
N THR A 202 24.25 18.72 -13.74
CA THR A 202 23.99 17.40 -13.15
C THR A 202 22.67 17.36 -12.38
N MET A 203 22.01 16.20 -12.39
CA MET A 203 20.83 15.95 -11.56
C MET A 203 21.12 14.88 -10.53
N TRP A 204 20.62 15.11 -9.32
CA TRP A 204 20.89 14.29 -8.14
C TRP A 204 19.58 13.87 -7.48
N LEU A 205 19.51 12.60 -7.10
CA LEU A 205 18.45 12.00 -6.31
C LEU A 205 18.89 11.88 -4.86
N TYR A 206 18.02 12.30 -3.96
CA TYR A 206 18.13 12.10 -2.52
C TYR A 206 16.93 11.25 -2.10
N SER A 207 17.15 9.94 -2.04
CA SER A 207 16.08 9.00 -1.67
C SER A 207 15.66 9.23 -0.22
N ASN A 208 14.35 9.13 0.03
CA ASN A 208 13.79 9.26 1.36
C ASN A 208 13.87 7.95 2.12
N ASN A 209 14.72 7.91 3.14
CA ASN A 209 15.03 6.74 3.93
C ASN A 209 14.57 6.89 5.38
N PHE A 210 13.55 7.73 5.64
CA PHE A 210 13.12 8.10 7.00
C PHE A 210 12.95 6.90 7.96
N LEU A 211 12.33 5.80 7.49
CA LEU A 211 12.17 4.59 8.31
C LEU A 211 13.48 3.79 8.49
N ARG A 212 14.38 3.81 7.50
CA ARG A 212 15.63 3.05 7.52
C ARG A 212 16.72 3.76 8.33
N ASP A 213 16.71 5.09 8.31
CA ASP A 213 17.77 5.94 8.81
C ASP A 213 17.31 6.69 10.09
N ASP A 214 16.57 6.02 10.97
CA ASP A 214 16.15 6.48 12.32
C ASP A 214 15.53 7.89 12.35
N GLY A 215 14.65 8.19 11.39
CA GLY A 215 13.96 9.48 11.28
C GLY A 215 14.73 10.56 10.51
N ALA A 216 15.90 10.24 9.94
CA ALA A 216 16.57 11.11 8.98
C ALA A 216 16.05 10.81 7.55
N PRO A 217 15.33 11.74 6.90
CA PRO A 217 14.73 11.44 5.59
C PRO A 217 15.77 11.37 4.47
N TYR A 218 16.72 12.31 4.39
CA TYR A 218 17.62 12.41 3.25
C TYR A 218 19.09 12.26 3.65
N GLY A 219 19.79 11.35 2.97
CA GLY A 219 21.24 11.12 3.12
C GLY A 219 22.07 11.71 1.98
N SER A 220 23.15 11.03 1.62
CA SER A 220 23.98 11.40 0.47
C SER A 220 23.22 11.26 -0.84
N GLY A 221 23.29 12.28 -1.69
CA GLY A 221 22.68 12.23 -3.02
C GLY A 221 23.43 11.32 -3.98
N ARG A 222 22.71 10.72 -4.93
CA ARG A 222 23.25 9.97 -6.07
C ARG A 222 23.00 10.74 -7.34
N GLN A 223 24.02 10.91 -8.17
CA GLN A 223 23.83 11.50 -9.50
C GLN A 223 22.99 10.55 -10.37
N ILE A 224 21.93 11.09 -10.99
CA ILE A 224 20.97 10.35 -11.82
C ILE A 224 20.81 10.95 -13.23
N GLY A 225 21.58 11.98 -13.57
CA GLY A 225 21.55 12.56 -14.91
C GLY A 225 22.51 13.72 -15.13
N HIS A 226 22.51 14.25 -16.34
CA HIS A 226 23.31 15.41 -16.77
C HIS A 226 22.60 16.19 -17.90
N GLY A 227 23.08 17.39 -18.23
CA GLY A 227 22.53 18.24 -19.29
C GLY A 227 21.25 18.99 -18.92
N TRP A 228 20.92 19.03 -17.63
CA TRP A 228 19.69 19.66 -17.11
C TRP A 228 19.75 21.19 -17.02
N ASN A 229 20.94 21.77 -17.18
CA ASN A 229 21.14 23.22 -17.28
C ASN A 229 20.60 23.84 -18.59
N ASN A 230 20.08 23.01 -19.51
CA ASN A 230 19.42 23.47 -20.74
C ASN A 230 17.94 23.83 -20.51
N PHE A 231 17.42 23.68 -19.29
CA PHE A 231 16.04 23.94 -18.93
C PHE A 231 15.95 25.10 -17.93
N ASP A 232 14.98 25.99 -18.13
CA ASP A 232 14.70 27.09 -17.19
C ASP A 232 13.89 26.62 -15.99
N ARG A 233 13.08 25.57 -16.19
CA ARG A 233 12.23 24.98 -15.15
C ARG A 233 12.17 23.48 -15.30
N ILE A 234 12.19 22.80 -14.16
CA ILE A 234 11.99 21.37 -14.02
C ILE A 234 10.91 21.20 -12.95
N ILE A 235 9.85 20.50 -13.30
CA ILE A 235 8.66 20.30 -12.48
C ILE A 235 8.52 18.80 -12.26
N ALA A 236 8.47 18.38 -11.00
CA ALA A 236 8.12 17.01 -10.62
C ALA A 236 6.61 16.83 -10.77
N ALA A 237 6.20 15.72 -11.39
CA ALA A 237 4.81 15.37 -11.65
C ALA A 237 4.71 13.86 -11.88
N ASP A 238 3.61 13.21 -11.51
CA ASP A 238 3.26 11.92 -12.11
C ASP A 238 2.44 12.20 -13.38
N ALA A 239 3.15 12.43 -14.49
CA ALA A 239 2.55 12.86 -15.75
C ALA A 239 2.10 11.66 -16.62
N THR A 240 2.59 10.46 -16.32
CA THR A 240 2.19 9.22 -16.96
C THR A 240 1.12 8.45 -16.20
N GLY A 241 0.92 8.77 -14.92
CA GLY A 241 -0.05 8.12 -14.03
C GLY A 241 0.39 6.72 -13.61
N ASP A 242 1.69 6.48 -13.54
CA ASP A 242 2.27 5.17 -13.20
C ASP A 242 2.73 5.07 -11.74
N GLY A 243 2.48 6.10 -10.93
CA GLY A 243 2.85 6.18 -9.52
C GLY A 243 4.30 6.60 -9.29
N PHE A 244 5.08 6.82 -10.34
CA PHE A 244 6.45 7.32 -10.23
C PHE A 244 6.55 8.80 -10.58
N THR A 245 7.50 9.48 -9.96
CA THR A 245 7.77 10.88 -10.30
C THR A 245 8.45 10.98 -11.66
N ASP A 246 7.72 11.50 -12.63
CA ASP A 246 8.25 12.00 -13.89
C ASP A 246 8.77 13.44 -13.74
N LEU A 247 9.46 13.92 -14.79
CA LEU A 247 9.82 15.34 -14.89
C LEU A 247 9.22 15.97 -16.14
N VAL A 248 8.56 17.11 -15.93
CA VAL A 248 8.21 18.04 -16.99
C VAL A 248 9.23 19.18 -16.99
N ALA A 249 9.98 19.30 -18.08
CA ALA A 249 11.06 20.26 -18.22
C ALA A 249 10.75 21.28 -19.32
N LEU A 250 11.02 22.56 -19.05
CA LEU A 250 10.76 23.67 -19.97
C LEU A 250 12.06 24.30 -20.41
N LYS A 251 12.19 24.49 -21.73
CA LYS A 251 13.32 25.18 -22.34
C LYS A 251 13.03 26.67 -22.53
N PRO A 252 14.08 27.52 -22.65
CA PRO A 252 13.94 28.94 -22.96
C PRO A 252 13.18 29.22 -24.27
N ASP A 253 13.27 28.31 -25.24
CA ASP A 253 12.56 28.40 -26.53
C ASP A 253 11.04 28.15 -26.40
N GLY A 254 10.54 27.88 -25.19
CA GLY A 254 9.14 27.63 -24.88
C GLY A 254 8.67 26.21 -25.15
N THR A 255 9.56 25.29 -25.53
CA THR A 255 9.22 23.87 -25.65
C THR A 255 9.14 23.19 -24.29
N MET A 256 8.17 22.28 -24.14
CA MET A 256 7.96 21.48 -22.94
C MET A 256 8.25 20.02 -23.24
N TRP A 257 8.98 19.36 -22.36
CA TRP A 257 9.50 18.01 -22.52
C TRP A 257 9.12 17.15 -21.31
N LEU A 258 8.66 15.93 -21.57
CA LEU A 258 8.41 14.89 -20.57
C LEU A 258 9.61 13.95 -20.49
N TYR A 259 10.08 13.69 -19.29
CA TYR A 259 11.04 12.66 -18.95
C TYR A 259 10.36 11.66 -18.03
N SER A 260 9.87 10.58 -18.61
CA SER A 260 9.21 9.53 -17.84
C SER A 260 10.20 8.80 -16.93
N ASN A 261 9.75 8.43 -15.74
CA ASN A 261 10.52 7.64 -14.80
C ASN A 261 10.63 6.18 -15.26
N ASN A 262 11.83 5.62 -15.13
CA ASN A 262 12.13 4.24 -15.48
C ASN A 262 13.00 3.57 -14.42
N PHE A 263 12.98 4.07 -13.17
CA PHE A 263 13.91 3.70 -12.11
C PHE A 263 13.98 2.18 -11.91
N ILE A 264 12.84 1.50 -11.85
CA ILE A 264 12.78 0.05 -11.71
C ILE A 264 13.29 -0.67 -12.96
N ARG A 265 12.93 -0.19 -14.15
CA ARG A 265 13.27 -0.83 -15.43
C ARG A 265 14.77 -0.71 -15.75
N ASP A 266 15.36 0.43 -15.41
CA ASP A 266 16.70 0.82 -15.85
C ASP A 266 17.71 0.80 -14.67
N ASP A 267 17.58 -0.19 -13.76
CA ASP A 267 18.49 -0.45 -12.63
C ASP A 267 18.85 0.81 -11.81
N GLY A 268 17.81 1.56 -11.46
CA GLY A 268 17.90 2.77 -10.66
C GLY A 268 18.28 4.03 -11.44
N ALA A 269 18.29 4.02 -12.77
CA ALA A 269 18.41 5.22 -13.59
C ALA A 269 17.02 5.73 -13.99
N PRO A 270 16.45 6.76 -13.34
CA PRO A 270 15.06 7.15 -13.55
C PRO A 270 14.81 7.78 -14.92
N TYR A 271 15.65 8.72 -15.36
CA TYR A 271 15.33 9.58 -16.51
C TYR A 271 16.24 9.31 -17.71
N GLY A 272 15.62 8.86 -18.80
CA GLY A 272 16.27 8.63 -20.09
C GLY A 272 16.15 9.82 -21.04
N SER A 273 15.78 9.54 -22.30
CA SER A 273 15.57 10.59 -23.30
C SER A 273 14.21 11.27 -23.11
N GLY A 274 14.20 12.61 -23.15
CA GLY A 274 12.97 13.38 -23.07
C GLY A 274 12.17 13.36 -24.37
N ARG A 275 10.85 13.41 -24.26
CA ARG A 275 9.90 13.57 -25.38
C ARG A 275 9.26 14.94 -25.32
N GLN A 276 9.29 15.70 -26.41
CA GLN A 276 8.56 16.97 -26.47
C GLN A 276 7.04 16.71 -26.39
N ILE A 277 6.37 17.40 -25.47
CA ILE A 277 4.93 17.29 -25.22
C ILE A 277 4.17 18.62 -25.43
N GLY A 278 4.89 19.72 -25.68
CA GLY A 278 4.26 21.01 -25.95
C GLY A 278 5.22 22.09 -26.42
N HIS A 279 4.65 23.27 -26.69
CA HIS A 279 5.36 24.49 -27.07
C HIS A 279 4.61 25.75 -26.61
N GLY A 280 5.28 26.91 -26.60
CA GLY A 280 4.69 28.21 -26.22
C GLY A 280 4.57 28.45 -24.71
N TRP A 281 5.21 27.63 -23.89
CA TRP A 281 5.12 27.68 -22.43
C TRP A 281 6.02 28.74 -21.77
N ASN A 282 6.88 29.41 -22.54
CA ASN A 282 7.71 30.52 -22.07
C ASN A 282 6.91 31.79 -21.74
N ASN A 283 5.60 31.81 -21.98
CA ASN A 283 4.72 32.94 -21.68
C ASN A 283 4.06 32.87 -20.29
N PHE A 284 4.46 31.91 -19.44
CA PHE A 284 3.91 31.72 -18.10
C PHE A 284 4.95 32.00 -17.02
N ASP A 285 4.57 32.79 -16.02
CA ASP A 285 5.42 33.17 -14.90
C ASP A 285 5.52 32.08 -13.83
N ARG A 286 4.46 31.29 -13.68
CA ARG A 286 4.40 30.18 -12.74
C ARG A 286 3.67 29.02 -13.38
N ILE A 287 4.19 27.82 -13.13
CA ILE A 287 3.57 26.57 -13.50
C ILE A 287 3.67 25.69 -12.26
N ILE A 288 2.54 25.11 -11.87
CA ILE A 288 2.39 24.30 -10.66
C ILE A 288 1.81 22.96 -11.12
N ALA A 289 2.43 21.87 -10.67
CA ALA A 289 1.86 20.54 -10.75
C ALA A 289 0.85 20.35 -9.61
N ALA A 290 -0.35 19.89 -9.94
CA ALA A 290 -1.41 19.57 -8.98
C ALA A 290 -2.43 18.67 -9.66
N ASP A 291 -3.15 17.84 -8.92
CA ASP A 291 -4.38 17.22 -9.43
C ASP A 291 -5.52 18.27 -9.36
N ALA A 292 -5.64 19.06 -10.42
CA ALA A 292 -6.56 20.20 -10.47
C ALA A 292 -7.98 19.77 -10.88
N THR A 293 -8.11 18.62 -11.53
CA THR A 293 -9.38 18.04 -11.97
C THR A 293 -9.97 17.02 -10.99
N GLY A 294 -9.17 16.51 -10.05
CA GLY A 294 -9.56 15.52 -9.06
C GLY A 294 -9.67 14.11 -9.63
N ASP A 295 -8.98 13.82 -10.74
CA ASP A 295 -9.03 12.54 -11.43
C ASP A 295 -7.87 11.60 -11.05
N GLY A 296 -6.99 12.05 -10.15
CA GLY A 296 -5.84 11.29 -9.66
C GLY A 296 -4.60 11.40 -10.55
N PHE A 297 -4.65 12.16 -11.65
CA PHE A 297 -3.48 12.42 -12.51
C PHE A 297 -2.92 13.82 -12.24
N THR A 298 -1.63 14.01 -12.51
CA THR A 298 -1.04 15.34 -12.35
C THR A 298 -1.45 16.27 -13.49
N ASP A 299 -2.15 17.35 -13.16
CA ASP A 299 -2.39 18.48 -14.04
C ASP A 299 -1.32 19.58 -13.90
N LEU A 300 -1.25 20.46 -14.90
CA LEU A 300 -0.45 21.68 -14.84
C LEU A 300 -1.34 22.92 -14.82
N VAL A 301 -1.23 23.70 -13.74
CA VAL A 301 -1.87 25.01 -13.62
C VAL A 301 -0.81 26.08 -13.88
N ALA A 302 -1.06 26.94 -14.87
CA ALA A 302 -0.12 27.99 -15.28
C ALA A 302 -0.72 29.39 -15.12
N LEU A 303 0.08 30.31 -14.57
CA LEU A 303 -0.28 31.71 -14.38
C LEU A 303 0.48 32.59 -15.37
N LYS A 304 -0.24 33.47 -16.05
CA LYS A 304 0.35 34.54 -16.87
C LYS A 304 0.67 35.77 -16.00
N PRO A 305 1.62 36.61 -16.44
CA PRO A 305 1.88 37.91 -15.82
C PRO A 305 0.62 38.77 -15.65
#